data_AF-A0AAV2GNA5-F1
#
_entry.id   AF-A0AAV2GNA5-F1
#
_cell.length_a   1.000
_cell.length_b   1.000
_cell.length_c   1.000
_cell.angle_alpha   90.00
_cell.angle_beta   90.00
_cell.angle_gamma   90.00
#
_symmetry.space_group_name_H-M   'P 1'
#
loop_
_entity.id
_entity.type
_entity.pdbx_description
1 polymer ?
#
loop_
_entity_poly.entity_id
_entity_poly.type
_entity_poly.pdbx_seq_one_letter_code
_entity_poly.pdbx_strand_id
1 'polypeptide(L)'
;MDFVELEATEALRWSWNAWPTTKSDAASVVVPLSIMCTPLMQSSELPIFPYEPLHCTLCNSVLNPYARVYQTRIWSCPFCYRDFLSAHRRIESPRGALLCLQYLGIQNQ
;
A
#
# COMPACT_ATOMS: atom_id res chain seq x y z
N MET A 1 -2.97 0.45 -18.96
CA MET A 1 -1.67 -0.02 -18.48
C MET A 1 -1.57 -1.49 -18.83
N ASP A 2 -0.58 -1.88 -19.61
CA ASP A 2 -0.32 -3.29 -19.88
C ASP A 2 0.43 -3.95 -18.71
N PHE A 3 0.65 -5.27 -18.76
CA PHE A 3 1.32 -5.98 -17.65
C PHE A 3 2.80 -5.62 -17.50
N VAL A 4 3.46 -5.18 -18.58
CA VAL A 4 4.88 -4.81 -18.56
C VAL A 4 5.05 -3.44 -17.91
N GLU A 5 4.17 -2.50 -18.23
CA GLU A 5 4.10 -1.19 -17.60
C GLU A 5 3.82 -1.29 -16.09
N LEU A 6 2.90 -2.18 -15.69
CA LEU A 6 2.63 -2.46 -14.28
C LEU A 6 3.86 -3.04 -13.56
N GLU A 7 4.51 -4.03 -14.17
CA GLU A 7 5.72 -4.65 -13.62
C GLU A 7 6.87 -3.64 -13.51
N ALA A 8 7.03 -2.73 -14.48
CA ALA A 8 8.01 -1.66 -14.43
C ALA A 8 7.74 -0.64 -13.31
N THR A 9 6.47 -0.47 -12.91
CA THR A 9 6.05 0.50 -11.89
C THR A 9 6.11 -0.09 -10.48
N GLU A 10 5.54 -1.28 -10.29
CA GLU A 10 5.37 -1.91 -8.97
C GLU A 10 6.48 -2.92 -8.64
N ALA A 11 7.26 -3.35 -9.65
CA ALA A 11 8.21 -4.46 -9.54
C ALA A 11 7.55 -5.81 -9.16
N LEU A 12 6.27 -5.95 -9.49
CA LEU A 12 5.45 -7.12 -9.19
C LEU A 12 4.88 -7.72 -10.48
N ARG A 13 4.93 -9.04 -10.57
CA ARG A 13 4.26 -9.81 -11.63
C ARG A 13 3.35 -10.87 -11.02
N TRP A 14 2.06 -10.72 -11.24
CA TRP A 14 1.03 -11.64 -10.74
C TRP A 14 0.70 -12.70 -11.78
N SER A 15 0.41 -13.93 -11.32
CA SER A 15 -0.22 -14.94 -12.19
C SER A 15 -1.66 -14.54 -12.56
N TRP A 16 -2.35 -13.85 -11.64
CA TRP A 16 -3.70 -13.35 -11.81
C TRP A 16 -3.82 -11.92 -11.24
N ASN A 17 -4.13 -10.94 -12.09
CA ASN A 17 -4.40 -9.55 -11.68
C ASN A 17 -5.85 -9.34 -11.18
N ALA A 18 -6.72 -10.32 -11.38
CA ALA A 18 -8.06 -10.38 -10.84
C ALA A 18 -8.22 -11.68 -10.06
N TRP A 19 -8.63 -11.58 -8.81
CA TRP A 19 -8.65 -12.74 -7.91
C TRP A 19 -10.01 -13.44 -7.96
N PRO A 20 -10.04 -14.78 -7.81
CA PRO A 20 -11.28 -15.49 -7.56
C PRO A 20 -11.89 -14.98 -6.25
N THR A 21 -13.18 -14.65 -6.27
CA THR A 21 -13.88 -14.08 -5.10
C THR A 21 -14.47 -15.15 -4.19
N THR A 22 -14.56 -16.39 -4.67
CA THR A 22 -15.05 -17.54 -3.90
C THR A 22 -13.99 -18.63 -3.78
N LYS A 23 -14.11 -19.46 -2.74
CA LYS A 23 -13.23 -20.62 -2.54
C LYS A 23 -13.38 -21.66 -3.66
N SER A 24 -14.59 -21.81 -4.20
CA SER A 24 -14.86 -22.75 -5.30
C SER A 24 -14.15 -22.31 -6.57
N ASP A 25 -14.24 -21.03 -6.93
CA ASP A 25 -13.55 -20.49 -8.10
C ASP A 25 -12.05 -20.64 -7.93
N ALA A 26 -11.51 -20.33 -6.74
CA ALA A 26 -10.09 -20.49 -6.45
C ALA A 26 -9.60 -21.93 -6.60
N ALA A 27 -10.41 -22.92 -6.22
CA ALA A 27 -10.08 -24.34 -6.38
C ALA A 27 -10.12 -24.81 -7.84
N SER A 28 -10.86 -24.12 -8.70
CA SER A 28 -10.95 -24.45 -10.13
C SER A 28 -9.73 -24.01 -10.95
N VAL A 29 -8.93 -23.08 -10.41
CA VAL A 29 -7.80 -22.50 -11.14
C VAL A 29 -6.58 -23.42 -11.05
N VAL A 30 -6.05 -23.83 -12.21
CA VAL A 30 -4.86 -24.70 -12.29
C VAL A 30 -3.58 -23.98 -11.88
N VAL A 31 -3.45 -22.70 -12.25
CA VAL A 31 -2.30 -21.87 -11.90
C VAL A 31 -2.56 -21.21 -10.53
N PRO A 32 -1.70 -21.41 -9.52
CA PRO A 32 -1.93 -20.84 -8.21
C PRO A 32 -1.88 -19.31 -8.25
N LEU A 33 -2.61 -18.68 -7.33
CA LEU A 33 -2.46 -17.26 -7.04
C LEU A 33 -1.05 -17.03 -6.47
N SER A 34 -0.19 -16.40 -7.28
CA SER A 34 1.23 -16.24 -6.99
C SER A 34 1.74 -14.90 -7.52
N ILE A 35 2.86 -14.48 -6.96
CA ILE A 35 3.52 -13.22 -7.29
C ILE A 35 5.02 -13.43 -7.37
N MET A 36 5.64 -12.84 -8.39
CA MET A 36 7.08 -12.64 -8.47
C MET A 36 7.38 -11.18 -8.11
N CYS A 37 8.31 -10.97 -7.18
CA CYS A 37 8.65 -9.65 -6.66
C CYS A 37 10.14 -9.39 -6.86
N THR A 38 10.48 -8.18 -7.33
CA THR A 38 11.86 -7.69 -7.43
C THR A 38 12.05 -6.50 -6.49
N PRO A 39 12.34 -6.72 -5.18
CA PRO A 39 12.32 -5.65 -4.18
C PRO A 39 13.30 -4.50 -4.44
N LEU A 40 14.41 -4.80 -5.12
CA LEU A 40 15.47 -3.85 -5.44
C LEU A 40 15.46 -3.49 -6.94
N MET A 41 14.29 -3.50 -7.57
CA MET A 41 14.10 -3.03 -8.94
C MET A 41 14.65 -1.60 -9.05
N GLN A 42 15.55 -1.37 -10.01
CA GLN A 42 16.12 -0.05 -10.22
C GLN A 42 15.03 0.86 -10.81
N SER A 43 14.59 1.83 -10.02
CA SER A 43 13.69 2.89 -10.46
C SER A 43 14.38 4.23 -10.27
N SER A 44 14.35 5.06 -11.30
CA SER A 44 14.99 6.38 -11.32
C SER A 44 14.25 7.42 -10.48
N GLU A 45 13.02 7.13 -10.02
CA GLU A 45 12.11 8.15 -9.45
C GLU A 45 11.59 7.81 -8.04
N LEU A 46 12.19 6.86 -7.33
CA LEU A 46 11.75 6.55 -5.95
C LEU A 46 12.24 7.63 -4.96
N PRO A 47 11.32 8.35 -4.29
CA PRO A 47 11.69 9.34 -3.28
C PRO A 47 12.25 8.64 -2.05
N ILE A 48 13.36 9.15 -1.54
CA ILE A 48 13.90 8.75 -0.24
C ILE A 48 13.32 9.70 0.81
N PHE A 49 12.63 9.12 1.79
CA PHE A 49 12.03 9.86 2.88
C PHE A 49 13.01 9.96 4.07
N PRO A 50 13.29 11.16 4.60
CA PRO A 50 14.25 11.37 5.68
C PRO A 50 13.62 11.12 7.08
N TYR A 51 12.77 10.12 7.20
CA TYR A 51 12.08 9.77 8.46
C TYR A 51 11.73 8.27 8.48
N GLU A 52 11.54 7.74 9.69
CA GLU A 52 11.17 6.34 9.90
C GLU A 52 9.77 6.01 9.36
N PRO A 53 9.55 4.83 8.76
CA PRO A 53 8.24 4.43 8.28
C PRO A 53 7.15 4.53 9.36
N LEU A 54 5.97 5.02 8.95
CA LEU A 54 4.83 5.13 9.86
C LEU A 54 4.12 3.78 9.97
N HIS A 55 4.27 3.11 11.11
CA HIS A 55 3.67 1.79 11.34
C HIS A 55 2.25 1.87 11.93
N CYS A 56 1.39 0.93 11.59
CA CYS A 56 0.12 0.68 12.28
C CYS A 56 0.39 0.06 13.66
N THR A 57 -0.32 0.50 14.70
CA THR A 57 -0.14 -0.01 16.08
C THR A 57 -0.69 -1.42 16.29
N LEU A 58 -1.60 -1.87 15.44
CA LEU A 58 -2.30 -3.15 15.61
C LEU A 58 -1.66 -4.30 14.82
N CYS A 59 -1.24 -4.04 13.58
CA CYS A 59 -0.72 -5.07 12.67
C CYS A 59 0.70 -4.77 12.16
N ASN A 60 1.31 -3.66 12.60
CA ASN A 60 2.65 -3.24 12.20
C ASN A 60 2.85 -2.92 10.70
N SER A 61 1.79 -2.88 9.90
CA SER A 61 1.85 -2.48 8.49
C SER A 61 2.33 -1.04 8.33
N VAL A 62 3.00 -0.76 7.22
CA VAL A 62 3.52 0.59 6.91
C VAL A 62 2.43 1.40 6.18
N LEU A 63 2.34 2.70 6.50
CA LEU A 63 1.51 3.66 5.77
C LEU A 63 1.83 3.58 4.26
N ASN A 64 0.78 3.48 3.44
CA ASN A 64 0.88 3.28 2.00
C ASN A 64 -0.30 4.00 1.28
N PRO A 65 -0.29 4.13 -0.06
CA PRO A 65 -1.30 4.93 -0.79
C PRO A 65 -2.74 4.44 -0.60
N TYR A 66 -2.94 3.17 -0.24
CA TYR A 66 -4.27 2.60 -0.04
C TYR A 66 -4.87 2.93 1.34
N ALA A 67 -4.12 3.59 2.20
CA ALA A 67 -4.64 4.11 3.47
C ALA A 67 -5.54 5.33 3.26
N ARG A 68 -6.65 5.40 3.99
CA ARG A 68 -7.47 6.61 4.06
C ARG A 68 -6.85 7.60 5.03
N VAL A 69 -6.54 8.81 4.58
CA VAL A 69 -5.95 9.87 5.41
C VAL A 69 -6.94 11.01 5.57
N TYR A 70 -7.07 11.50 6.80
CA TYR A 70 -7.99 12.57 7.18
C TYR A 70 -7.25 13.89 7.41
N GLN A 71 -7.96 15.00 7.24
CA GLN A 71 -7.45 16.36 7.46
C GLN A 71 -6.90 16.59 8.88
N THR A 72 -7.38 15.81 9.86
CA THR A 72 -6.90 15.81 11.25
C THR A 72 -5.51 15.17 11.43
N ARG A 73 -4.83 14.82 10.32
CA ARG A 73 -3.52 14.15 10.29
C ARG A 73 -3.57 12.78 10.96
N ILE A 74 -4.66 12.07 10.68
CA ILE A 74 -4.93 10.71 11.14
C ILE A 74 -5.08 9.83 9.90
N TRP A 75 -4.67 8.56 9.97
CA TRP A 75 -4.85 7.61 8.86
C TRP A 75 -5.45 6.29 9.33
N SER A 76 -6.23 5.65 8.45
CA SER A 76 -6.83 4.33 8.65
C SER A 76 -6.05 3.26 7.88
N CYS A 77 -5.68 2.18 8.56
CA CYS A 77 -4.92 1.09 7.97
C CYS A 77 -5.79 0.23 7.04
N PRO A 78 -5.36 -0.03 5.79
CA PRO A 78 -6.13 -0.82 4.83
C PRO A 78 -6.11 -2.33 5.13
N PHE A 79 -5.27 -2.80 6.04
CA PHE A 79 -5.16 -4.24 6.34
C PHE A 79 -6.04 -4.68 7.50
N CYS A 80 -6.04 -3.91 8.59
CA CYS A 80 -6.70 -4.31 9.83
C CYS A 80 -8.01 -3.57 10.11
N TYR A 81 -8.52 -2.78 9.15
CA TYR A 81 -9.81 -2.06 9.14
C TYR A 81 -10.59 -2.20 10.46
N ARG A 82 -10.30 -1.35 11.44
CA ARG A 82 -11.05 -1.27 12.68
C ARG A 82 -11.58 0.14 12.90
N ASP A 83 -12.74 0.18 13.56
CA ASP A 83 -13.49 1.38 13.89
C ASP A 83 -12.62 2.45 14.56
N PHE A 84 -12.47 3.56 13.85
CA PHE A 84 -12.25 4.98 14.19
C PHE A 84 -11.43 5.44 15.43
N LEU A 85 -11.05 4.59 16.39
CA LEU A 85 -10.52 5.04 17.68
C LEU A 85 -9.25 4.32 18.16
N SER A 86 -8.91 3.13 17.63
CA SER A 86 -7.81 2.31 18.20
C SER A 86 -6.58 2.10 17.29
N ALA A 87 -6.68 2.42 15.99
CA ALA A 87 -5.63 2.15 15.00
C ALA A 87 -4.91 3.42 14.50
N HIS A 88 -5.32 4.58 14.98
CA HIS A 88 -4.94 5.88 14.44
C HIS A 88 -3.71 6.42 15.14
N ARG A 89 -2.54 6.36 14.50
CA ARG A 89 -1.43 7.24 14.88
C ARG A 89 -1.68 8.62 14.27
N ARG A 90 -1.51 9.66 15.10
CA ARG A 90 -1.35 11.01 14.59
C ARG A 90 -0.07 11.02 13.77
N ILE A 91 -0.15 11.63 12.61
CA ILE A 91 1.02 11.89 11.79
C ILE A 91 1.81 13.00 12.50
N GLU A 92 2.78 12.58 13.32
CA GLU A 92 3.53 13.46 14.24
C GLU A 92 4.66 14.23 13.54
N SER A 93 5.20 13.74 12.42
CA SER A 93 6.23 14.44 11.65
C SER A 93 5.62 15.61 10.86
N PRO A 94 5.94 16.88 11.18
CA PRO A 94 5.34 18.02 10.51
C PRO A 94 5.76 18.16 9.04
N ARG A 95 6.91 17.58 8.66
CA ARG A 95 7.51 17.71 7.32
C ARG A 95 7.51 16.40 6.54
N GLY A 96 7.86 15.28 7.20
CA GLY A 96 8.02 13.99 6.53
C GLY A 96 6.71 13.45 5.97
N ALA A 97 5.64 13.59 6.73
CA ALA A 97 4.37 13.04 6.29
C ALA A 97 3.61 13.92 5.31
N LEU A 98 3.87 15.23 5.26
CA LEU A 98 3.36 16.05 4.16
C LEU A 98 3.96 15.61 2.83
N LEU A 99 5.26 15.29 2.80
CA LEU A 99 5.93 14.74 1.61
C LEU A 99 5.39 13.34 1.26
N CYS A 100 5.15 12.49 2.26
CA CYS A 100 4.49 11.19 2.08
C CYS A 100 3.11 11.36 1.44
N LEU A 101 2.25 12.21 2.02
CA LEU A 101 0.89 12.42 1.55
C LEU A 101 0.85 13.07 0.15
N GLN A 102 1.79 13.97 -0.14
CA GLN A 102 1.95 14.57 -1.47
C GLN A 102 2.40 13.54 -2.51
N TYR A 103 3.37 12.69 -2.18
CA TYR A 103 3.88 11.67 -3.11
C TYR A 103 2.88 10.54 -3.34
N LEU A 104 2.21 10.08 -2.29
CA LEU A 104 1.20 9.01 -2.38
C LEU A 104 -0.07 9.46 -3.12
N GLY A 105 -0.14 10.72 -3.59
CA GLY A 105 -1.29 11.25 -4.32
C GLY A 105 -2.58 11.20 -3.50
N ILE A 106 -2.48 11.13 -2.17
CA ILE A 106 -3.63 11.03 -1.26
C ILE A 106 -4.23 12.43 -1.17
N GLN A 107 -4.96 12.81 -2.22
CA GLN A 107 -5.86 13.95 -2.21
C GLN A 107 -6.89 13.69 -1.11
N ASN A 108 -7.06 14.68 -0.22
CA ASN A 108 -8.09 14.65 0.82
C ASN A 108 -9.44 14.24 0.21
N GLN A 109 -9.94 13.06 0.55
CA GLN A 109 -11.37 12.72 0.41
C GLN A 109 -12.07 12.99 1.73
#